data_AF-A0A817WID1-F1
#
_entry.id   AF-A0A817WID1-F1
#
_cell.length_a   1.000
_cell.length_b   1.000
_cell.length_c   1.000
_cell.angle_alpha   90.00
_cell.angle_beta   90.00
_cell.angle_gamma   90.00
#
_symmetry.space_group_name_H-M   'P 1'
#
loop_
_entity.id
_entity.type
_entity.pdbx_description
1 polymer ?
#
loop_
_entity_poly.entity_id
_entity_poly.type
_entity_poly.pdbx_seq_one_letter_code
_entity_poly.pdbx_strand_id
1 'polypeptide(L)'
;MFHPPICKSNNCLSPHIKPSLNKKLKLYSCLSISSNQPRSMTDSKCVKMLDLDNFTINQSFDETIHIPLVKQFRQNTTFYIHFYIYHGIDPFQDRTHIYRQRLVSKYLIPQQSFINLLQEKLPSSLTGINEQNQNKSVNNSSNIPITHILKKIIFHGVNQDIIFDRLDIPPELYHLMILYSQTTYGPLISSDELTTRLRDYQVSYI
;
A
#
# COMPACT_ATOMS: atom_id res chain seq x y z
N MET A 1 -13.35 -19.03 -9.22
CA MET A 1 -14.13 -17.83 -8.84
C MET A 1 -15.24 -18.28 -7.91
N PHE A 2 -15.40 -17.63 -6.76
CA PHE A 2 -16.38 -18.01 -5.73
C PHE A 2 -17.80 -17.69 -6.21
N HIS A 3 -18.66 -18.70 -6.26
CA HIS A 3 -20.06 -18.59 -6.68
C HIS A 3 -20.93 -19.34 -5.66
N PRO A 4 -21.27 -18.71 -4.54
CA PRO A 4 -22.07 -19.36 -3.51
C PRO A 4 -23.51 -19.58 -4.00
N PRO A 5 -24.21 -20.59 -3.48
CA PRO A 5 -25.63 -20.75 -3.73
C PRO A 5 -26.42 -19.58 -3.15
N ILE A 6 -27.60 -19.32 -3.72
CA ILE A 6 -28.53 -18.32 -3.20
C ILE A 6 -28.92 -18.71 -1.77
N CYS A 7 -28.78 -17.78 -0.83
CA CYS A 7 -29.11 -18.03 0.56
C CYS A 7 -30.60 -18.36 0.75
N LYS A 8 -30.87 -19.46 1.47
CA LYS A 8 -32.22 -19.88 1.86
C LYS A 8 -32.39 -20.03 3.39
N SER A 9 -31.33 -19.77 4.15
CA SER A 9 -31.29 -19.94 5.60
C SER A 9 -31.57 -18.62 6.34
N ASN A 10 -31.55 -18.65 7.67
CA ASN A 10 -31.64 -17.44 8.49
C ASN A 10 -30.30 -16.70 8.63
N ASN A 11 -29.19 -17.26 8.12
CA ASN A 11 -27.83 -16.75 8.30
C ASN A 11 -27.29 -16.06 7.04
N CYS A 12 -28.17 -15.37 6.30
CA CYS A 12 -27.80 -14.73 5.06
C CYS A 12 -26.93 -13.49 5.29
N LEU A 13 -25.86 -13.42 4.50
CA LEU A 13 -25.02 -12.26 4.35
C LEU A 13 -25.44 -11.48 3.12
N SER A 14 -25.54 -10.16 3.28
CA SER A 14 -25.88 -9.21 2.24
C SER A 14 -24.81 -8.11 2.12
N PRO A 15 -24.59 -7.54 0.93
CA PRO A 15 -23.58 -6.51 0.75
C PRO A 15 -24.00 -5.22 1.46
N HIS A 16 -23.06 -4.62 2.18
CA HIS A 16 -23.25 -3.31 2.79
C HIS A 16 -23.28 -2.19 1.74
N ILE A 17 -22.39 -2.26 0.75
CA ILE A 17 -22.30 -1.28 -0.33
C ILE A 17 -23.15 -1.73 -1.50
N LYS A 18 -24.41 -1.29 -1.49
CA LYS A 18 -25.33 -1.49 -2.61
C LYS A 18 -24.88 -0.69 -3.85
N PRO A 19 -25.29 -1.10 -5.07
CA PRO A 19 -24.93 -0.40 -6.31
C PRO A 19 -25.25 1.11 -6.30
N SER A 20 -26.34 1.53 -5.64
CA SER A 20 -26.71 2.94 -5.50
C SER A 20 -25.77 3.75 -4.61
N LEU A 21 -25.18 3.12 -3.60
CA LEU A 21 -24.24 3.74 -2.66
C LEU A 21 -22.81 3.77 -3.22
N ASN A 22 -22.47 2.85 -4.12
CA ASN A 22 -21.14 2.75 -4.72
C ASN A 22 -20.69 4.04 -5.43
N LYS A 23 -21.63 4.84 -5.95
CA LYS A 23 -21.34 6.13 -6.61
C LYS A 23 -21.08 7.30 -5.64
N LYS A 24 -21.25 7.08 -4.33
CA LYS A 24 -21.15 8.13 -3.30
C LYS A 24 -20.02 7.86 -2.30
N LEU A 25 -19.12 6.94 -2.62
CA LEU A 25 -18.01 6.64 -1.73
C LEU A 25 -16.96 7.75 -1.81
N LYS A 26 -16.20 7.90 -0.75
CA LYS A 26 -15.01 8.74 -0.67
C LYS A 26 -13.81 7.87 -0.39
N LEU A 27 -12.66 8.28 -0.93
CA LEU A 27 -11.38 7.62 -0.68
C LEU A 27 -10.47 8.61 0.04
N TYR A 28 -10.09 8.26 1.27
CA TYR A 28 -9.11 8.99 2.04
C TYR A 28 -7.87 8.14 2.25
N SER A 29 -6.70 8.74 2.09
CA SER A 29 -5.43 8.09 2.39
C SER A 29 -4.52 9.01 3.20
N CYS A 30 -3.76 8.43 4.12
CA CYS A 30 -2.71 9.15 4.83
C CYS A 30 -1.48 8.29 5.08
N LEU A 31 -0.34 8.98 5.22
CA LEU A 31 0.95 8.39 5.54
C LEU A 31 1.25 8.63 7.02
N SER A 32 1.67 7.59 7.74
CA SER A 32 2.03 7.64 9.15
C SER A 32 3.32 6.87 9.42
N ILE A 33 3.92 7.12 10.58
CA ILE A 33 5.06 6.34 11.11
C ILE A 33 4.62 5.21 12.05
N SER A 34 3.32 5.00 12.20
CA SER A 34 2.73 4.09 13.18
C SER A 34 1.91 3.02 12.47
N SER A 35 2.06 1.76 12.87
CA SER A 35 1.20 0.70 12.36
C SER A 35 -0.21 0.76 12.93
N ASN A 36 -0.48 1.55 13.96
CA ASN A 36 -1.81 1.69 14.52
C ASN A 36 -2.72 2.50 13.60
N GLN A 37 -3.97 2.07 13.46
CA GLN A 37 -5.02 2.81 12.76
C GLN A 37 -5.15 4.22 13.36
N PRO A 38 -4.99 5.28 12.54
CA PRO A 38 -5.30 6.64 12.95
C PRO A 38 -6.70 6.78 13.54
N ARG A 39 -6.91 7.76 14.42
CA ARG A 39 -8.20 8.00 15.08
C ARG A 39 -8.95 9.23 14.57
N SER A 40 -8.31 10.04 13.74
CA SER A 40 -8.91 11.26 13.19
C SER A 40 -8.16 11.70 11.93
N MET A 41 -8.84 12.42 11.04
CA MET A 41 -8.22 13.06 9.86
C MET A 41 -7.22 14.16 10.26
N THR A 42 -7.34 14.71 11.47
CA THR A 42 -6.44 15.75 12.01
C THR A 42 -5.39 15.19 12.96
N ASP A 43 -5.28 13.85 13.07
CA ASP A 43 -4.23 13.22 13.87
C ASP A 43 -2.87 13.67 13.32
N SER A 44 -2.06 14.32 14.15
CA SER A 44 -0.76 14.87 13.76
C SER A 44 0.19 13.80 13.22
N LYS A 45 -0.06 12.53 13.57
CA LYS A 45 0.71 11.36 13.12
C LYS A 45 0.32 10.89 11.70
N CYS A 46 -0.76 11.40 11.13
CA CYS A 46 -1.34 10.97 9.85
C CYS A 46 -1.32 12.16 8.88
N VAL A 47 -0.37 12.14 7.94
CA VAL A 47 -0.27 13.16 6.90
C VAL A 47 -1.18 12.79 5.76
N LYS A 48 -2.17 13.64 5.47
CA LYS A 48 -3.10 13.44 4.36
C LYS A 48 -2.35 13.33 3.03
N MET A 49 -2.58 12.22 2.34
CA MET A 49 -2.00 11.89 1.04
C MET A 49 -3.01 12.07 -0.09
N LEU A 50 -4.23 11.58 0.12
CA LEU A 50 -5.30 11.58 -0.87
C LEU A 50 -6.63 11.81 -0.17
N ASP A 51 -7.50 12.55 -0.84
CA ASP A 51 -8.84 12.87 -0.35
C ASP A 51 -9.73 13.09 -1.57
N LEU A 52 -10.46 12.06 -1.96
CA LEU A 52 -11.27 12.04 -3.16
C LEU A 52 -12.74 11.84 -2.83
N ASP A 53 -13.54 12.73 -3.39
CA ASP A 53 -14.98 12.59 -3.46
C ASP A 53 -15.38 11.74 -4.67
N ASN A 54 -16.52 11.05 -4.59
CA ASN A 54 -17.12 10.25 -5.68
C ASN A 54 -16.26 9.08 -6.17
N PHE A 55 -15.50 8.45 -5.27
CA PHE A 55 -14.81 7.20 -5.52
C PHE A 55 -15.81 6.07 -5.81
N THR A 56 -15.46 5.13 -6.69
CA THR A 56 -16.27 3.94 -7.01
C THR A 56 -15.36 2.72 -7.09
N ILE A 57 -15.71 1.62 -6.41
CA ILE A 57 -14.86 0.42 -6.32
C ILE A 57 -14.78 -0.33 -7.66
N ASN A 58 -15.81 -0.23 -8.49
CA ASN A 58 -15.93 -1.00 -9.73
C ASN A 58 -15.18 -0.37 -10.92
N GLN A 59 -14.46 0.73 -10.70
CA GLN A 59 -13.71 1.44 -11.74
C GLN A 59 -12.23 1.45 -11.40
N SER A 60 -11.39 1.24 -12.42
CA SER A 60 -9.96 1.43 -12.30
C SER A 60 -9.65 2.91 -12.10
N PHE A 61 -8.71 3.19 -11.21
CA PHE A 61 -8.33 4.54 -10.85
C PHE A 61 -6.83 4.54 -10.53
N ASP A 62 -6.14 5.57 -11.02
CA ASP A 62 -4.71 5.78 -10.80
C ASP A 62 -4.49 7.25 -10.44
N GLU A 63 -3.83 7.51 -9.31
CA GLU A 63 -3.46 8.87 -8.88
C GLU A 63 -1.99 8.96 -8.49
N THR A 64 -1.42 10.12 -8.77
CA THR A 64 -0.04 10.44 -8.36
C THR A 64 -0.07 11.32 -7.13
N ILE A 65 0.49 10.80 -6.04
CA ILE A 65 0.51 11.46 -4.74
C ILE A 65 1.89 12.07 -4.49
N HIS A 66 1.91 13.30 -4.00
CA HIS A 66 3.13 13.97 -3.55
C HIS A 66 3.30 13.78 -2.05
N ILE A 67 4.44 13.23 -1.64
CA ILE A 67 4.75 13.01 -0.22
C ILE A 67 5.45 14.27 0.33
N PRO A 68 4.84 15.00 1.27
CA PRO A 68 5.41 16.21 1.81
C PRO A 68 6.57 15.90 2.78
N LEU A 69 7.59 16.76 2.78
CA LEU A 69 8.78 16.66 3.64
C LEU A 69 8.51 17.20 5.06
N VAL A 70 7.66 16.50 5.81
CA VAL A 70 7.30 16.86 7.20
C VAL A 70 8.39 16.45 8.17
N LYS A 71 8.62 17.23 9.23
CA LYS A 71 9.62 16.96 10.28
C LYS A 71 9.56 15.52 10.83
N GLN A 72 8.36 14.97 10.98
CA GLN A 72 8.13 13.62 11.49
C GLN A 72 8.64 12.49 10.58
N PHE A 73 8.92 12.79 9.30
CA PHE A 73 9.42 11.82 8.34
C PHE A 73 10.96 11.83 8.24
N ARG A 74 11.67 12.78 8.88
CA ARG A 74 13.11 13.02 8.68
C ARG A 74 14.07 12.06 9.41
N GLN A 75 13.59 11.00 10.03
CA GLN A 75 14.39 10.18 10.94
C GLN A 75 14.58 8.72 10.51
N ASN A 76 14.72 8.46 9.20
CA ASN A 76 14.85 7.09 8.68
C ASN A 76 13.82 6.16 9.33
N THR A 77 12.54 6.54 9.28
CA THR A 77 11.46 5.85 9.98
C THR A 77 10.74 4.85 9.07
N THR A 78 10.00 3.94 9.71
CA THR A 78 9.12 3.01 9.01
C THR A 78 7.82 3.74 8.67
N PHE A 79 7.38 3.69 7.42
CA PHE A 79 6.19 4.35 6.92
C PHE A 79 5.07 3.35 6.62
N TYR A 80 3.89 3.66 7.13
CA TYR A 80 2.66 2.97 6.82
C TYR A 80 1.74 3.93 6.08
N ILE A 81 1.11 3.42 5.03
CA ILE A 81 0.00 4.10 4.38
C ILE A 81 -1.30 3.46 4.86
N HIS A 82 -2.26 4.33 5.15
CA HIS A 82 -3.59 3.96 5.59
C HIS A 82 -4.59 4.38 4.51
N PHE A 83 -5.53 3.50 4.20
CA PHE A 83 -6.58 3.72 3.21
C PHE A 83 -7.94 3.52 3.86
N TYR A 84 -8.83 4.46 3.57
CA TYR A 84 -10.19 4.50 4.06
C TYR A 84 -11.13 4.70 2.89
N ILE A 85 -12.06 3.77 2.70
CA ILE A 85 -13.19 3.95 1.80
C ILE A 85 -14.44 4.02 2.65
N TYR A 86 -15.21 5.10 2.52
CA TYR A 86 -16.34 5.37 3.41
C TYR A 86 -17.44 6.13 2.67
N HIS A 87 -18.62 6.20 3.27
CA HIS A 87 -19.69 7.07 2.84
C HIS A 87 -19.95 8.14 3.91
N GLY A 88 -20.38 9.35 3.50
CA GLY A 88 -20.70 10.42 4.43
C GLY A 88 -19.52 11.35 4.72
N ILE A 89 -19.37 11.76 5.97
CA ILE A 89 -18.53 12.93 6.35
C ILE A 89 -17.12 12.50 6.76
N ASP A 90 -16.98 11.54 7.67
CA ASP A 90 -15.70 11.18 8.29
C ASP A 90 -15.55 9.66 8.50
N PRO A 91 -14.47 9.01 7.99
CA PRO A 91 -14.24 7.58 8.20
C PRO A 91 -13.99 7.21 9.66
N PHE A 92 -13.59 8.14 10.53
CA PHE A 92 -13.26 7.83 11.93
C PHE A 92 -14.49 7.81 12.84
N GLN A 93 -15.59 8.44 12.42
CA GLN A 93 -16.85 8.46 13.16
C GLN A 93 -17.77 7.31 12.72
N ASP A 94 -17.74 6.96 11.43
CA ASP A 94 -18.53 5.87 10.88
C ASP A 94 -17.81 4.52 11.07
N ARG A 95 -18.47 3.54 11.67
CA ARG A 95 -17.91 2.17 11.84
C ARG A 95 -18.01 1.32 10.57
N THR A 96 -18.70 1.82 9.54
CA THR A 96 -18.91 1.11 8.28
C THR A 96 -17.88 1.45 7.21
N HIS A 97 -16.81 2.16 7.56
CA HIS A 97 -15.67 2.38 6.66
C HIS A 97 -14.92 1.08 6.38
N ILE A 98 -14.25 1.04 5.23
CA ILE A 98 -13.31 -0.01 4.86
C ILE A 98 -11.92 0.54 5.17
N TYR A 99 -11.21 -0.13 6.06
CA TYR A 99 -9.84 0.21 6.42
C TYR A 99 -8.86 -0.82 5.87
N ARG A 100 -7.80 -0.34 5.22
CA ARG A 100 -6.63 -1.13 4.83
C ARG A 100 -5.36 -0.37 5.12
N GLN A 101 -4.32 -1.11 5.46
CA GLN A 101 -3.01 -0.57 5.78
C GLN A 101 -1.95 -1.33 5.01
N ARG A 102 -0.87 -0.63 4.66
CA ARG A 102 0.30 -1.25 4.04
C ARG A 102 1.59 -0.62 4.52
N LEU A 103 2.60 -1.45 4.76
CA LEU A 103 3.98 -1.00 4.94
C LEU A 103 4.55 -0.55 3.59
N VAL A 104 5.00 0.70 3.51
CA VAL A 104 5.53 1.28 2.25
C VAL A 104 7.02 1.60 2.30
N SER A 105 7.61 1.60 3.49
CA SER A 105 9.05 1.79 3.66
C SER A 105 9.82 0.46 3.73
N LYS A 106 11.05 0.45 3.25
CA LYS A 106 12.01 -0.63 3.49
C LYS A 106 13.41 -0.05 3.75
N TYR A 107 14.12 -0.61 4.72
CA TYR A 107 15.53 -0.31 4.94
C TYR A 107 16.38 -1.18 4.02
N LEU A 108 17.23 -0.55 3.23
CA LEU A 108 18.23 -1.26 2.44
C LEU A 108 19.60 -0.74 2.85
N ILE A 109 20.48 -1.68 3.18
CA ILE A 109 21.91 -1.39 3.30
C ILE A 109 22.39 -1.15 1.86
N PRO A 110 23.14 -0.06 1.60
CA PRO A 110 23.71 0.16 0.28
C PRO A 110 24.48 -1.09 -0.13
N GLN A 111 24.04 -1.78 -1.18
CA GLN A 111 24.84 -2.86 -1.73
C GLN A 111 26.14 -2.23 -2.19
N GLN A 112 27.26 -2.61 -1.55
CA GLN A 112 28.58 -2.28 -2.06
C GLN A 112 28.59 -2.69 -3.54
N SER A 113 29.08 -1.80 -4.41
CA SER A 113 29.28 -2.13 -5.82
C SER A 113 29.96 -3.49 -5.87
N PHE A 114 29.33 -4.49 -6.48
CA PHE A 114 29.90 -5.82 -6.63
C PHE A 114 31.33 -5.63 -7.16
N ILE A 115 32.33 -5.84 -6.31
CA ILE A 115 33.71 -5.86 -6.73
C ILE A 115 33.77 -7.06 -7.66
N ASN A 116 33.96 -6.79 -8.96
CA ASN A 116 34.10 -7.83 -9.95
C ASN A 116 35.48 -8.46 -9.73
N LEU A 117 35.58 -9.45 -8.83
CA LEU A 117 36.83 -10.13 -8.48
C LEU A 117 37.48 -10.86 -9.68
N LEU A 118 36.78 -10.94 -10.82
CA LEU A 118 37.31 -11.45 -12.07
C LEU A 118 38.24 -10.47 -12.82
N GLN A 119 38.43 -9.25 -12.32
CA GLN A 119 39.40 -8.29 -12.87
C GLN A 119 40.83 -8.45 -12.31
N GLU A 120 41.06 -9.39 -11.38
CA GLU A 120 42.41 -9.84 -11.02
C GLU A 120 42.76 -11.11 -11.81
N LYS A 121 43.10 -10.95 -13.10
CA LYS A 121 43.99 -11.84 -13.90
C LYS A 121 43.92 -11.57 -15.41
N LEU A 122 43.90 -10.32 -15.84
CA LEU A 122 44.44 -10.02 -17.18
C LEU A 122 45.76 -9.26 -17.01
N PRO A 123 46.89 -9.79 -17.50
CA PRO A 123 48.16 -9.08 -17.48
C PRO A 123 48.00 -7.74 -18.19
N SER A 124 48.46 -6.71 -17.49
CA SER A 124 48.52 -5.31 -17.87
C SER A 124 49.48 -5.08 -19.04
N SER A 125 49.10 -5.52 -20.25
CA SER A 125 49.89 -5.24 -21.46
C SER A 125 49.13 -5.17 -22.79
N LEU A 126 47.78 -5.17 -22.84
CA LEU A 126 47.09 -5.22 -24.15
C LEU A 126 45.89 -4.29 -24.41
N THR A 127 45.51 -3.35 -23.55
CA THR A 127 44.48 -2.36 -23.94
C THR A 127 44.79 -0.98 -23.39
N GLY A 128 45.45 -0.16 -24.21
CA GLY A 128 45.58 1.28 -24.01
C GLY A 128 44.24 1.98 -24.26
N ILE A 129 43.38 2.04 -23.24
CA ILE A 129 42.19 2.89 -23.24
C ILE A 129 42.10 3.63 -21.90
N ASN A 130 42.78 4.78 -21.85
CA ASN A 130 42.48 6.00 -21.10
C ASN A 130 41.78 5.86 -19.73
N GLU A 131 42.61 5.73 -18.69
CA GLU A 131 42.28 5.82 -17.26
C GLU A 131 42.05 7.26 -16.74
N GLN A 132 41.16 8.07 -17.32
CA GLN A 132 41.01 9.47 -16.87
C GLN A 132 39.62 10.00 -16.50
N ASN A 133 38.56 9.18 -16.42
CA ASN A 133 37.23 9.74 -16.09
C ASN A 133 36.30 8.87 -15.21
N GLN A 134 36.83 8.05 -14.29
CA GLN A 134 35.98 7.35 -13.31
C GLN A 134 36.34 7.55 -11.83
N ASN A 135 37.27 8.47 -11.54
CA ASN A 135 37.59 8.86 -10.16
C ASN A 135 36.91 10.17 -9.75
N LYS A 136 35.60 10.29 -10.01
CA LYS A 136 34.75 11.19 -9.21
C LYS A 136 34.10 10.38 -8.10
N SER A 137 34.87 10.18 -7.04
CA SER A 137 34.41 10.31 -5.65
C SER A 137 32.89 10.22 -5.47
N VAL A 138 32.35 9.01 -5.37
CA VAL A 138 31.26 8.79 -4.42
C VAL A 138 31.96 8.45 -3.12
N ASN A 139 32.36 9.51 -2.41
CA ASN A 139 32.90 9.41 -1.06
C ASN A 139 31.94 8.57 -0.21
N ASN A 140 32.50 7.52 0.37
CA ASN A 140 32.03 6.85 1.58
C ASN A 140 30.58 6.36 1.53
N SER A 141 30.46 5.08 1.19
CA SER A 141 29.52 4.15 1.81
C SER A 141 29.38 4.45 3.30
N SER A 142 28.41 5.28 3.65
CA SER A 142 27.92 5.27 5.01
C SER A 142 27.26 3.91 5.19
N ASN A 143 27.72 3.09 6.13
CA ASN A 143 27.00 1.92 6.64
C ASN A 143 25.65 2.30 7.30
N ILE A 144 25.17 3.52 7.07
CA ILE A 144 23.92 4.05 7.56
C ILE A 144 22.82 3.51 6.64
N PRO A 145 21.86 2.75 7.17
CA PRO A 145 20.72 2.29 6.37
C PRO A 145 19.91 3.50 5.91
N ILE A 146 19.57 3.53 4.62
CA ILE A 146 18.76 4.59 4.03
C ILE A 146 17.33 4.05 3.88
N THR A 147 16.34 4.84 4.29
CA THR A 147 14.94 4.49 4.06
C THR A 147 14.61 4.60 2.58
N HIS A 148 13.96 3.57 2.04
CA HIS A 148 13.39 3.62 0.71
C HIS A 148 11.88 3.50 0.80
N ILE A 149 11.16 4.19 -0.08
CA ILE A 149 9.71 4.20 -0.13
C ILE A 149 9.20 3.61 -1.46
N LEU A 150 8.08 2.92 -1.39
CA LEU A 150 7.40 2.34 -2.55
C LEU A 150 6.88 3.43 -3.50
N LYS A 151 7.22 3.32 -4.79
CA LYS A 151 6.82 4.25 -5.85
C LYS A 151 5.35 4.10 -6.26
N LYS A 152 4.87 2.86 -6.29
CA LYS A 152 3.55 2.49 -6.78
C LYS A 152 2.92 1.51 -5.82
N ILE A 153 1.68 1.78 -5.44
CA ILE A 153 0.90 0.92 -4.58
C ILE A 153 -0.34 0.52 -5.36
N ILE A 154 -0.59 -0.78 -5.45
CA ILE A 154 -1.74 -1.34 -6.17
C ILE A 154 -2.69 -1.95 -5.15
N PHE A 155 -3.97 -1.62 -5.28
CA PHE A 155 -5.06 -2.24 -4.56
C PHE A 155 -6.01 -2.88 -5.54
N HIS A 156 -6.48 -4.07 -5.19
CA HIS A 156 -7.51 -4.78 -5.92
C HIS A 156 -8.78 -4.74 -5.08
N GLY A 157 -9.90 -4.41 -5.72
CA GLY A 157 -11.20 -4.27 -5.08
C GLY A 157 -12.28 -5.02 -5.86
N VAL A 158 -13.14 -5.76 -5.14
CA VAL A 158 -14.30 -6.44 -5.71
C VAL A 158 -15.51 -6.14 -4.83
N ASN A 159 -16.52 -5.49 -5.43
CA ASN A 159 -17.83 -5.31 -4.83
C ASN A 159 -18.88 -6.07 -5.64
N GLN A 160 -19.39 -7.16 -5.09
CA GLN A 160 -20.43 -7.98 -5.71
C GLN A 160 -21.71 -7.92 -4.88
N ASP A 161 -22.84 -7.81 -5.57
CA ASP A 161 -24.17 -7.82 -4.97
C ASP A 161 -24.73 -9.25 -4.95
N ILE A 162 -24.20 -10.07 -4.04
CA ILE A 162 -24.59 -11.48 -3.88
C ILE A 162 -25.08 -11.73 -2.45
N ILE A 163 -26.13 -12.52 -2.31
CA ILE A 163 -26.68 -12.91 -1.01
C ILE A 163 -26.45 -14.40 -0.83
N PHE A 164 -25.66 -14.76 0.18
CA PHE A 164 -25.21 -16.14 0.43
C PHE A 164 -25.18 -16.47 1.92
N ASP A 165 -25.15 -17.75 2.26
CA ASP A 165 -25.06 -18.19 3.66
C ASP A 165 -23.66 -17.90 4.22
N ARG A 166 -23.57 -17.34 5.43
CA ARG A 166 -22.31 -17.12 6.14
C ARG A 166 -21.44 -18.37 6.26
N LEU A 167 -22.06 -19.55 6.30
CA LEU A 167 -21.35 -20.83 6.43
C LEU A 167 -20.71 -21.29 5.12
N ASP A 168 -21.13 -20.75 3.98
CA ASP A 168 -20.59 -21.09 2.67
C ASP A 168 -19.31 -20.32 2.33
N ILE A 169 -18.82 -19.50 3.26
CA ILE A 169 -17.58 -18.75 3.09
C ILE A 169 -16.37 -19.71 3.12
N PRO A 170 -15.52 -19.73 2.08
CA PRO A 170 -14.27 -20.45 2.10
C PRO A 170 -13.33 -19.89 3.19
N PRO A 171 -12.65 -20.76 3.96
CA PRO A 171 -11.61 -20.39 4.93
C PRO A 171 -10.63 -19.32 4.42
N GLU A 172 -10.25 -19.42 3.14
CA GLU A 172 -9.29 -18.56 2.48
C GLU A 172 -9.82 -17.14 2.26
N LEU A 173 -11.14 -16.92 2.23
CA LEU A 173 -11.71 -15.58 2.02
C LEU A 173 -12.01 -14.85 3.33
N TYR A 174 -12.05 -15.55 4.47
CA TYR A 174 -12.40 -14.93 5.76
C TYR A 174 -11.49 -13.76 6.16
N HIS A 175 -10.18 -13.87 5.90
CA HIS A 175 -9.23 -12.81 6.28
C HIS A 175 -9.31 -11.57 5.37
N LEU A 176 -9.89 -11.71 4.18
CA LEU A 176 -10.08 -10.61 3.23
C LEU A 176 -11.42 -9.90 3.42
N MET A 177 -12.40 -10.60 4.01
CA MET A 177 -13.74 -10.06 4.22
C MET A 177 -13.83 -9.18 5.45
N ILE A 178 -14.62 -8.12 5.34
CA ILE A 178 -15.01 -7.26 6.44
C ILE A 178 -16.48 -7.57 6.74
N LEU A 179 -16.78 -8.00 7.96
CA LEU A 179 -18.16 -8.17 8.42
C LEU A 179 -18.52 -6.95 9.27
N TYR A 180 -19.50 -6.16 8.82
CA TYR A 180 -19.99 -5.00 9.59
C TYR A 180 -21.02 -5.41 10.63
N SER A 181 -21.79 -6.44 10.33
CA SER A 181 -22.78 -7.02 11.24
C SER A 181 -22.86 -8.52 11.00
N GLN A 182 -23.75 -9.20 11.73
CA GLN A 182 -24.00 -10.63 11.52
C GLN A 182 -24.60 -10.94 10.14
N THR A 183 -25.17 -9.94 9.46
CA THR A 183 -25.92 -10.09 8.20
C THR A 183 -25.37 -9.26 7.05
N THR A 184 -24.31 -8.46 7.30
CA THR A 184 -23.74 -7.57 6.27
C THR A 184 -22.24 -7.70 6.12
N TYR A 185 -21.79 -7.76 4.87
CA TYR A 185 -20.38 -7.82 4.49
C TYR A 185 -19.97 -6.61 3.64
N GLY A 186 -18.72 -6.20 3.79
CA GLY A 186 -18.08 -5.17 2.96
C GLY A 186 -17.41 -5.74 1.73
N PRO A 187 -17.05 -4.89 0.76
CA PRO A 187 -16.32 -5.30 -0.42
C PRO A 187 -14.95 -5.91 -0.06
N LEU A 188 -14.49 -6.80 -0.92
CA LEU A 188 -13.18 -7.43 -0.80
C LEU A 188 -12.13 -6.46 -1.34
N ILE A 189 -11.21 -6.01 -0.48
CA ILE A 189 -10.10 -5.16 -0.88
C ILE A 189 -8.80 -5.75 -0.37
N SER A 190 -7.81 -5.88 -1.26
CA SER A 190 -6.48 -6.42 -0.98
C SER A 190 -5.39 -5.53 -1.56
N SER A 191 -4.30 -5.32 -0.82
CA SER A 191 -3.07 -4.73 -1.34
C SER A 191 -2.24 -5.76 -2.09
N ASP A 192 -1.73 -5.40 -3.27
CA ASP A 192 -0.83 -6.25 -4.03
C ASP A 192 0.62 -6.12 -3.54
N GLU A 193 1.07 -7.09 -2.75
CA GLU A 193 2.45 -7.15 -2.26
C GLU A 193 3.36 -7.97 -3.18
N LEU A 194 2.80 -8.96 -3.89
CA LEU A 194 3.58 -9.90 -4.69
C LEU A 194 4.19 -9.26 -5.94
N THR A 195 3.55 -8.23 -6.48
CA THR A 195 4.11 -7.50 -7.63
C THR A 195 5.26 -6.57 -7.26
N THR A 196 5.47 -6.28 -5.97
CA THR A 196 6.46 -5.28 -5.56
C THR A 196 7.87 -5.82 -5.55
N ARG A 197 8.75 -5.19 -6.33
CA ARG A 197 10.17 -5.54 -6.46
C ARG A 197 11.04 -4.49 -5.78
N LEU A 198 12.28 -4.86 -5.47
CA LEU A 198 13.25 -3.92 -4.88
C LEU A 198 13.47 -2.65 -5.71
N ARG A 199 13.43 -2.75 -7.04
CA ARG A 199 13.56 -1.59 -7.95
C ARG A 199 12.37 -0.60 -7.88
N ASP A 200 11.25 -1.05 -7.34
CA ASP A 200 10.04 -0.25 -7.19
C ASP A 200 10.11 0.62 -5.93
N TYR A 201 11.17 0.48 -5.14
CA TYR A 201 11.52 1.40 -4.08
C TYR A 201 12.40 2.54 -4.61
N GLN A 202 12.19 3.72 -4.08
CA GLN A 202 12.95 4.94 -4.37
C GLN A 202 13.60 5.39 -3.07
N VAL A 203 14.85 5.85 -3.15
CA VAL A 203 15.52 6.45 -2.00
C VAL A 203 14.68 7.64 -1.55
N SER A 204 14.20 7.61 -0.31
CA SER A 204 13.62 8.80 0.29
C SER A 204 14.79 9.62 0.83
N TYR A 205 15.24 10.60 0.06
CA TYR A 205 16.13 11.63 0.60
C TYR A 205 15.28 12.48 1.54
N ILE A 206 15.39 12.23 2.84
CA ILE A 206 14.73 13.00 3.89
C ILE A 206 15.78 13.66 4.76
#